data_AF-A0A8T0B011-F1
#
_entry.id   AF-A0A8T0B011-F1
#
_cell.length_a   1.000
_cell.length_b   1.000
_cell.length_c   1.000
_cell.angle_alpha   90.00
_cell.angle_beta   90.00
_cell.angle_gamma   90.00
#
_symmetry.space_group_name_H-M   'P 1'
#
loop_
_entity.id
_entity.type
_entity.pdbx_description
1 polymer ?
#
loop_
_entity_poly.entity_id
_entity_poly.type
_entity_poly.pdbx_seq_one_letter_code
_entity_poly.pdbx_strand_id
1 'polypeptide(L)'
;MLRVRCLRGGSRGAEAAHLIGAMIGRTVSRWVQKAFQSSSSAAAVRSDAAEDVSVTEPVADECPVCAYNEWDPLEEVIVGRAENARVPPFTVEVKANTYEKYWPFYQKYGGQTFPEEHLKKAITEIEEMCNILHHEGVVVRRPEPIDWSIKYKTPDFTSTGGTGPDPNFTSQTNKE
;
A
#
# COMPACT_ATOMS: atom_id res chain seq x y z
N MET A 1 45.70 -13.57 -36.93
CA MET A 1 44.55 -12.63 -36.92
C MET A 1 43.47 -13.21 -36.02
N LEU A 2 43.40 -12.73 -34.78
CA LEU A 2 42.47 -13.19 -33.75
C LEU A 2 41.15 -12.43 -33.90
N ARG A 3 40.06 -13.16 -34.14
CA ARG A 3 38.70 -12.60 -34.27
C ARG A 3 37.97 -12.80 -32.93
N VAL A 4 37.87 -11.72 -32.16
CA VAL A 4 37.21 -11.66 -30.85
C VAL A 4 35.69 -11.72 -31.03
N ARG A 5 35.04 -12.66 -30.35
CA ARG A 5 33.58 -12.74 -30.20
C ARG A 5 33.12 -11.65 -29.23
N CYS A 6 32.17 -10.83 -29.64
CA CYS A 6 31.48 -9.89 -28.76
C CYS A 6 30.49 -10.68 -27.87
N LEU A 7 30.81 -10.83 -26.58
CA LEU A 7 29.84 -11.22 -25.56
C LEU A 7 29.09 -9.97 -25.11
N ARG A 8 27.77 -10.01 -25.28
CA ARG A 8 26.81 -9.00 -24.82
C ARG A 8 26.86 -9.00 -23.28
N GLY A 9 27.35 -7.89 -22.72
CA GLY A 9 27.60 -7.71 -21.29
C GLY A 9 26.33 -7.80 -20.46
N GLY A 10 26.44 -8.50 -19.33
CA GLY A 10 25.54 -8.35 -18.19
C GLY A 10 26.01 -7.17 -17.33
N SER A 11 25.05 -6.39 -16.83
CA SER A 11 25.30 -5.31 -15.87
C SER A 11 24.63 -5.68 -14.56
N ARG A 12 25.36 -6.44 -13.73
CA ARG A 12 25.17 -6.43 -12.27
C ARG A 12 25.95 -5.22 -11.76
N GLY A 13 25.25 -4.14 -11.43
CA GLY A 13 25.83 -2.97 -10.78
C GLY A 13 25.84 -3.18 -9.27
N ALA A 14 27.00 -3.55 -8.74
CA ALA A 14 27.30 -3.57 -7.32
C ALA A 14 27.62 -2.15 -6.84
N GLU A 15 27.19 -1.85 -5.61
CA GLU A 15 27.89 -1.08 -4.57
C GLU A 15 28.57 0.25 -4.97
N ALA A 16 28.03 1.36 -4.47
CA ALA A 16 28.80 2.58 -4.26
C ALA A 16 28.60 3.07 -2.81
N ALA A 17 29.53 2.66 -1.95
CA ALA A 17 29.73 3.23 -0.63
C ALA A 17 30.34 4.64 -0.78
N HIS A 18 29.68 5.67 -0.24
CA HIS A 18 30.26 7.00 -0.11
C HIS A 18 30.53 7.35 1.35
N LEU A 19 31.83 7.32 1.63
CA LEU A 19 32.63 7.92 2.69
C LEU A 19 31.97 9.04 3.52
N ILE A 20 31.89 8.78 4.82
CA ILE A 20 31.65 9.76 5.89
C ILE A 20 32.94 10.54 6.14
N GLY A 21 32.94 11.83 5.84
CA GLY A 21 33.99 12.78 6.20
C GLY A 21 33.47 13.78 7.22
N ALA A 22 34.03 13.74 8.42
CA ALA A 22 33.70 14.62 9.53
C ALA A 22 34.27 16.05 9.37
N MET A 23 33.69 16.95 10.17
CA MET A 23 34.30 18.08 10.87
C MET A 23 34.05 19.54 10.41
N ILE A 24 33.42 20.26 11.35
CA ILE A 24 33.72 21.62 11.84
C ILE A 24 33.15 22.82 11.05
N GLY A 25 32.04 23.34 11.59
CA GLY A 25 31.98 24.65 12.25
C GLY A 25 32.27 25.91 11.43
N ARG A 26 31.24 26.77 11.30
CA ARG A 26 31.33 28.24 11.39
C ARG A 26 29.92 28.84 11.46
N THR A 27 29.64 29.49 12.59
CA THR A 27 28.57 30.47 12.80
C THR A 27 28.87 31.76 12.03
N VAL A 28 27.88 32.36 11.35
CA VAL A 28 27.69 33.83 11.26
C VAL A 28 26.20 34.14 11.01
N SER A 29 25.64 34.97 11.88
CA SER A 29 24.30 35.55 11.86
C SER A 29 24.05 36.49 10.66
N ARG A 30 22.77 36.76 10.33
CA ARG A 30 22.15 38.12 10.29
C ARG A 30 20.92 38.20 9.37
N TRP A 31 19.75 38.14 10.01
CA TRP A 31 18.60 39.05 9.88
C TRP A 31 18.52 39.97 8.64
N VAL A 32 17.48 39.79 7.81
CA VAL A 32 16.90 40.86 7.00
C VAL A 32 15.38 40.73 7.05
N GLN A 33 14.74 41.59 7.86
CA GLN A 33 13.32 41.93 7.71
C GLN A 33 13.16 42.86 6.51
N LYS A 34 12.16 42.59 5.66
CA LYS A 34 11.60 43.61 4.76
C LYS A 34 10.11 43.72 4.99
N ALA A 35 9.75 44.83 5.62
CA ALA A 35 8.39 45.31 5.79
C ALA A 35 7.81 45.70 4.44
N PHE A 36 6.57 45.28 4.18
CA PHE A 36 5.71 45.92 3.19
C PHE A 36 4.52 46.52 3.94
N GLN A 37 4.66 47.79 4.32
CA GLN A 37 3.52 48.62 4.71
C GLN A 37 2.93 49.19 3.43
N SER A 38 1.67 48.89 3.15
CA SER A 38 0.86 49.66 2.20
C SER A 38 -0.25 50.36 2.95
N SER A 39 -0.40 51.62 2.60
CA SER A 39 -1.16 52.68 3.24
C SER A 39 -2.66 52.46 3.28
N SER A 40 -3.25 52.92 4.38
CA SER A 40 -4.68 53.11 4.62
C SER A 40 -5.37 54.00 3.57
N SER A 41 -6.63 53.69 3.29
CA SER A 41 -7.66 54.70 2.98
C SER A 41 -9.00 54.24 3.56
N ALA A 42 -9.46 54.98 4.56
CA ALA A 42 -10.77 54.82 5.17
C ALA A 42 -11.80 55.68 4.41
N ALA A 43 -12.94 55.10 4.07
CA ALA A 43 -14.17 55.83 3.77
C ALA A 43 -15.34 55.05 4.38
N ALA A 44 -16.13 55.77 5.16
CA ALA A 44 -17.15 55.24 6.07
C ALA A 44 -18.49 54.98 5.38
N VAL A 45 -19.09 53.85 5.77
CA VAL A 45 -20.52 53.54 6.02
C VAL A 45 -21.52 53.76 4.88
N ARG A 46 -22.19 52.66 4.49
CA ARG A 46 -23.65 52.52 4.55
C ARG A 46 -24.02 51.05 4.77
N SER A 47 -24.75 50.83 5.86
CA SER A 47 -25.46 49.61 6.18
C SER A 47 -26.68 49.48 5.26
N ASP A 48 -26.74 48.41 4.48
CA ASP A 48 -28.02 47.84 4.09
C ASP A 48 -27.94 46.34 4.39
N ALA A 49 -28.83 45.93 5.29
CA ALA A 49 -29.05 44.55 5.64
C ALA A 49 -29.73 43.87 4.44
N ALA A 50 -28.97 43.05 3.74
CA ALA A 50 -29.50 41.96 2.94
C ALA A 50 -28.97 40.68 3.59
N GLU A 51 -29.88 39.84 4.06
CA GLU A 51 -29.56 38.48 4.47
C GLU A 51 -28.95 37.77 3.27
N ASP A 52 -27.63 37.69 3.24
CA ASP A 52 -26.90 36.79 2.37
C ASP A 52 -27.16 35.39 2.90
N VAL A 53 -28.21 34.77 2.37
CA VAL A 53 -28.40 33.32 2.52
C VAL A 53 -27.23 32.69 1.81
N SER A 54 -26.16 32.45 2.58
CA SER A 54 -25.03 31.64 2.16
C SER A 54 -25.57 30.25 1.89
N VAL A 55 -25.99 30.03 0.64
CA VAL A 55 -26.19 28.70 0.09
C VAL A 55 -24.84 28.03 0.26
N THR A 56 -24.73 27.23 1.31
CA THR A 56 -23.59 26.36 1.53
C THR A 56 -23.70 25.35 0.40
N GLU A 57 -23.02 25.63 -0.71
CA GLU A 57 -22.85 24.64 -1.75
C GLU A 57 -22.32 23.38 -1.06
N PRO A 58 -22.91 22.20 -1.29
CA PRO A 58 -22.41 20.99 -0.69
C PRO A 58 -20.95 20.89 -1.11
N VAL A 59 -20.03 20.93 -0.14
CA VAL A 59 -18.63 20.58 -0.35
C VAL A 59 -18.67 19.24 -1.05
N ALA A 60 -18.33 19.23 -2.33
CA ALA A 60 -18.32 17.99 -3.10
C ALA A 60 -17.42 17.04 -2.32
N ASP A 61 -17.99 15.94 -1.81
CA ASP A 61 -17.23 14.90 -1.15
C ASP A 61 -16.11 14.50 -2.12
N GLU A 62 -14.87 14.86 -1.77
CA GLU A 62 -13.71 14.49 -2.57
C GLU A 62 -13.69 12.97 -2.64
N CYS A 63 -13.54 12.42 -3.85
CA CYS A 63 -13.45 10.97 -4.03
C CYS A 63 -12.17 10.49 -3.30
N PRO A 64 -12.28 9.62 -2.28
CA PRO A 64 -11.11 9.15 -1.54
C PRO A 64 -10.19 8.24 -2.39
N VAL A 65 -10.63 7.85 -3.58
CA VAL A 65 -9.88 7.02 -4.51
C VAL A 65 -9.41 7.86 -5.69
N CYS A 66 -8.12 8.17 -5.71
CA CYS A 66 -7.47 8.94 -6.78
C CYS A 66 -6.02 8.46 -6.96
N ALA A 67 -5.82 7.42 -7.77
CA ALA A 67 -4.49 6.86 -8.04
C ALA A 67 -4.33 6.59 -9.54
N TYR A 68 -3.35 7.24 -10.18
CA TYR A 68 -3.13 7.16 -11.62
C TYR A 68 -1.89 6.35 -12.00
N ASN A 69 -1.00 6.11 -11.05
CA ASN A 69 0.28 5.43 -11.23
C ASN A 69 0.80 4.91 -9.88
N GLU A 70 1.97 4.28 -9.91
CA GLU A 70 2.56 3.56 -8.78
C GLU A 70 3.67 4.34 -8.04
N TRP A 71 3.90 5.63 -8.34
CA TRP A 71 5.04 6.40 -7.79
C TRP A 71 4.71 7.80 -7.27
N ASP A 72 3.52 8.33 -7.56
CA ASP A 72 3.05 9.55 -6.93
C ASP A 72 2.96 9.36 -5.39
N PRO A 73 3.03 10.45 -4.60
CA PRO A 73 3.01 10.36 -3.14
C PRO A 73 1.81 9.54 -2.63
N LEU A 74 2.09 8.56 -1.77
CA LEU A 74 1.07 7.67 -1.24
C LEU A 74 0.33 8.34 -0.08
N GLU A 75 -0.99 8.49 -0.21
CA GLU A 75 -1.84 9.13 0.80
C GLU A 75 -2.61 8.09 1.65
N GLU A 76 -3.25 7.11 0.99
CA GLU A 76 -4.02 6.03 1.63
C GLU A 76 -3.71 4.68 0.97
N VAL A 77 -3.61 3.61 1.78
CA VAL A 77 -3.31 2.24 1.30
C VAL A 77 -4.08 1.18 2.07
N ILE A 78 -4.49 0.12 1.37
CA ILE A 78 -5.07 -1.08 1.99
C ILE A 78 -3.97 -2.13 2.15
N VAL A 79 -3.75 -2.57 3.38
CA VAL A 79 -2.79 -3.64 3.70
C VAL A 79 -3.53 -4.91 4.10
N GLY A 80 -3.14 -6.04 3.52
CA GLY A 80 -3.79 -7.34 3.74
C GLY A 80 -3.62 -7.93 5.14
N ARG A 81 -4.16 -9.14 5.31
CA ARG A 81 -4.18 -9.87 6.59
C ARG A 81 -3.74 -11.32 6.40
N ALA A 82 -2.72 -11.75 7.14
CA ALA A 82 -2.28 -13.14 7.09
C ALA A 82 -3.14 -14.06 7.98
N GLU A 83 -3.99 -13.50 8.83
CA GLU A 83 -4.87 -14.22 9.74
C GLU A 83 -5.77 -15.21 9.00
N ASN A 84 -5.91 -16.41 9.58
CA ASN A 84 -6.74 -17.50 9.07
C ASN A 84 -6.41 -17.97 7.64
N ALA A 85 -5.26 -17.60 7.07
CA ALA A 85 -4.90 -18.01 5.72
C ALA A 85 -4.88 -19.55 5.59
N ARG A 86 -5.45 -20.04 4.48
CA ARG A 86 -5.58 -21.48 4.19
C ARG A 86 -4.87 -21.87 2.92
N VAL A 87 -4.33 -23.09 2.92
CA VAL A 87 -3.72 -23.69 1.75
C VAL A 87 -4.84 -24.01 0.76
N PRO A 88 -4.78 -23.50 -0.49
CA PRO A 88 -5.81 -23.80 -1.48
C PRO A 88 -5.83 -25.31 -1.80
N PRO A 89 -7.00 -25.88 -2.11
CA PRO A 89 -7.10 -27.25 -2.61
C PRO A 89 -6.22 -27.46 -3.84
N PHE A 90 -5.60 -28.64 -3.98
CA PHE A 90 -4.71 -28.93 -5.10
C PHE A 90 -5.48 -29.27 -6.39
N THR A 91 -5.98 -28.24 -7.04
CA THR A 91 -6.68 -28.28 -8.33
C THR A 91 -5.73 -28.00 -9.50
N VAL A 92 -6.24 -28.07 -10.73
CA VAL A 92 -5.42 -27.93 -11.95
C VAL A 92 -4.82 -26.51 -12.04
N GLU A 93 -5.57 -25.49 -11.65
CA GLU A 93 -5.13 -24.10 -11.61
C GLU A 93 -4.04 -23.87 -10.56
N VAL A 94 -4.13 -24.50 -9.37
CA VAL A 94 -3.08 -24.40 -8.36
C VAL A 94 -1.82 -25.12 -8.84
N LYS A 95 -1.97 -26.29 -9.47
CA LYS A 95 -0.85 -27.03 -10.04
C LYS A 95 -0.12 -26.25 -11.15
N ALA A 96 -0.87 -25.56 -12.01
CA ALA A 96 -0.31 -24.78 -13.12
C ALA A 96 0.46 -23.52 -12.66
N ASN A 97 0.10 -22.96 -11.50
CA ASN A 97 0.69 -21.72 -10.97
C ASN A 97 1.73 -21.94 -9.86
N THR A 98 2.04 -23.18 -9.50
CA THR A 98 2.97 -23.51 -8.40
C THR A 98 4.09 -24.43 -8.85
N TYR A 99 5.29 -24.23 -8.30
CA TYR A 99 6.45 -25.08 -8.59
C TYR A 99 6.24 -26.53 -8.14
N GLU A 100 6.70 -27.48 -8.94
CA GLU A 100 6.52 -28.93 -8.72
C GLU A 100 6.99 -29.40 -7.34
N LYS A 101 8.06 -28.78 -6.83
CA LYS A 101 8.61 -29.03 -5.48
C LYS A 101 7.56 -28.91 -4.37
N TYR A 102 6.56 -28.04 -4.54
CA TYR A 102 5.54 -27.76 -3.53
C TYR A 102 4.24 -28.51 -3.76
N TRP A 103 4.08 -29.26 -4.85
CA TRP A 103 2.86 -30.05 -5.09
C TRP A 103 2.51 -31.02 -3.95
N PRO A 104 3.47 -31.75 -3.34
CA PRO A 104 3.16 -32.62 -2.19
C PRO A 104 2.61 -31.85 -0.99
N PHE A 105 3.02 -30.59 -0.82
CA PHE A 105 2.49 -29.73 0.25
C PHE A 105 1.01 -29.42 0.01
N TYR A 106 0.64 -28.96 -1.18
CA TYR A 106 -0.77 -28.66 -1.50
C TYR A 106 -1.64 -29.92 -1.48
N GLN A 107 -1.13 -31.07 -1.95
CA GLN A 107 -1.86 -32.34 -1.89
C GLN A 107 -2.14 -32.77 -0.45
N LYS A 108 -1.21 -32.54 0.47
CA LYS A 108 -1.33 -32.95 1.88
C LYS A 108 -2.13 -31.95 2.72
N TYR A 109 -1.97 -30.66 2.48
CA TYR A 109 -2.49 -29.59 3.34
C TYR A 109 -3.63 -28.79 2.70
N GLY A 110 -4.04 -29.08 1.46
CA GLY A 110 -5.14 -28.38 0.79
C GLY A 110 -6.43 -28.33 1.65
N GLY A 111 -6.95 -27.12 1.85
CA GLY A 111 -8.10 -26.82 2.71
C GLY A 111 -7.78 -26.61 4.20
N GLN A 112 -6.54 -26.91 4.64
CA GLN A 112 -6.07 -26.69 6.01
C GLN A 112 -5.43 -25.32 6.17
N THR A 113 -5.17 -24.90 7.41
CA THR A 113 -4.43 -23.67 7.71
C THR A 113 -2.95 -23.82 7.37
N PHE A 114 -2.31 -22.71 7.02
CA PHE A 114 -0.84 -22.68 6.97
C PHE A 114 -0.23 -22.97 8.34
N PRO A 115 1.04 -23.41 8.39
CA PRO A 115 1.75 -23.60 9.66
C PRO A 115 1.69 -22.36 10.54
N GLU A 116 1.24 -22.52 11.78
CA GLU A 116 0.95 -21.42 12.70
C GLU A 116 2.18 -20.54 12.99
N GLU A 117 3.37 -21.13 13.06
CA GLU A 117 4.61 -20.38 13.26
C GLU A 117 4.90 -19.41 12.11
N HIS A 118 4.62 -19.83 10.87
CA HIS A 118 4.79 -18.98 9.69
C HIS A 118 3.76 -17.85 9.67
N LEU A 119 2.51 -18.16 10.04
CA LEU A 119 1.46 -17.14 10.15
C LEU A 119 1.79 -16.09 11.20
N LYS A 120 2.27 -16.49 12.38
CA LYS A 120 2.68 -15.55 13.44
C LYS A 120 3.76 -14.59 12.95
N LYS A 121 4.79 -15.10 12.28
CA LYS A 121 5.88 -14.29 11.71
C LYS A 121 5.36 -13.31 10.66
N ALA A 122 4.53 -13.79 9.73
CA ALA A 122 3.95 -12.96 8.68
C ALA A 122 3.05 -11.86 9.25
N ILE A 123 2.23 -12.16 10.26
CA ILE A 123 1.42 -11.15 10.95
C ILE A 123 2.32 -10.08 11.57
N THR A 124 3.38 -10.47 12.30
CA THR A 124 4.32 -9.50 12.89
C THR A 124 4.99 -8.61 11.84
N GLU A 125 5.43 -9.19 10.72
CA GLU A 125 6.05 -8.43 9.62
C GLU A 125 5.06 -7.43 8.99
N ILE A 126 3.80 -7.85 8.78
CA ILE A 126 2.75 -6.99 8.21
C ILE A 126 2.36 -5.86 9.18
N GLU A 127 2.24 -6.14 10.48
CA GLU A 127 1.95 -5.10 11.47
C GLU A 127 3.08 -4.07 11.54
N GLU A 128 4.34 -4.51 11.47
CA GLU A 128 5.47 -3.59 11.45
C GLU A 128 5.51 -2.75 10.16
N MET A 129 5.17 -3.33 9.01
CA MET A 129 4.98 -2.57 7.78
C MET A 129 3.90 -1.49 7.92
N CYS A 130 2.79 -1.80 8.60
CA CYS A 130 1.73 -0.81 8.87
C CYS A 130 2.24 0.32 9.77
N ASN A 131 3.03 0.01 10.79
CA ASN A 131 3.64 1.02 11.68
C ASN A 131 4.55 1.97 10.88
N ILE A 132 5.39 1.43 10.00
CA ILE A 132 6.27 2.23 9.14
C ILE A 132 5.43 3.16 8.24
N LEU A 133 4.38 2.65 7.59
CA LEU A 133 3.50 3.45 6.73
C LEU A 133 2.81 4.58 7.50
N HIS A 134 2.34 4.32 8.72
CA HIS A 134 1.80 5.35 9.59
C HIS A 134 2.83 6.42 9.97
N HIS A 135 4.08 6.02 10.21
CA HIS A 135 5.17 6.97 10.48
C HIS A 135 5.52 7.85 9.28
N GLU A 136 5.36 7.34 8.06
CA GLU A 136 5.49 8.10 6.82
C GLU A 136 4.28 9.00 6.51
N GLY A 137 3.25 9.00 7.38
CA GLY A 137 2.05 9.83 7.23
C GLY A 137 0.97 9.23 6.34
N VAL A 138 1.09 7.95 5.96
CA VAL A 138 0.12 7.24 5.12
C VAL A 138 -1.06 6.74 5.96
N VAL A 139 -2.28 6.90 5.46
CA VAL A 139 -3.48 6.30 6.03
C VAL A 139 -3.51 4.81 5.66
N VAL A 140 -3.46 3.93 6.66
CA VAL A 140 -3.53 2.47 6.44
C VAL A 140 -4.93 1.95 6.78
N ARG A 141 -5.56 1.29 5.82
CA ARG A 141 -6.81 0.53 6.00
C ARG A 141 -6.52 -0.96 6.03
N ARG A 142 -7.22 -1.70 6.88
CA ARG A 142 -7.08 -3.16 7.00
C ARG A 142 -8.43 -3.83 6.73
N PRO A 143 -8.47 -4.92 5.94
CA PRO A 143 -9.70 -5.69 5.76
C PRO A 143 -10.13 -6.31 7.10
N GLU A 144 -11.41 -6.62 7.24
CA GLU A 144 -11.90 -7.37 8.41
C GLU A 144 -11.35 -8.80 8.40
N PRO A 145 -11.04 -9.41 9.56
CA PRO A 145 -10.67 -10.81 9.61
C PRO A 145 -11.81 -11.71 9.10
N ILE A 146 -11.57 -12.45 8.02
CA ILE A 146 -12.52 -13.38 7.43
C ILE A 146 -12.16 -14.81 7.84
N ASP A 147 -13.18 -15.64 8.07
CA ASP A 147 -12.99 -17.08 8.18
C ASP A 147 -12.95 -17.73 6.79
N TRP A 148 -11.74 -18.03 6.32
CA TRP A 148 -11.52 -18.72 5.04
C TRP A 148 -11.91 -20.20 5.06
N SER A 149 -12.39 -20.72 6.20
CA SER A 149 -12.89 -22.10 6.33
C SER A 149 -14.18 -22.37 5.61
N ILE A 150 -14.96 -21.32 5.41
CA ILE A 150 -16.34 -21.44 4.97
C ILE A 150 -16.33 -21.98 3.54
N LYS A 151 -17.02 -23.10 3.35
CA LYS A 151 -17.29 -23.64 2.02
C LYS A 151 -18.40 -22.82 1.39
N TYR A 152 -18.15 -22.32 0.19
CA TYR A 152 -19.15 -21.69 -0.64
C TYR A 152 -19.43 -22.55 -1.87
N LYS A 153 -20.66 -22.48 -2.36
CA LYS A 153 -21.14 -23.26 -3.50
C LYS A 153 -21.81 -22.33 -4.47
N THR A 154 -21.35 -22.36 -5.71
CA THR A 154 -22.03 -21.80 -6.88
C THR A 154 -22.73 -22.94 -7.64
N PRO A 155 -23.55 -22.65 -8.66
CA PRO A 155 -24.13 -23.69 -9.50
C PRO A 155 -23.09 -24.61 -10.15
N ASP A 156 -21.92 -24.07 -10.50
CA ASP A 156 -20.90 -24.77 -11.27
C ASP A 156 -19.81 -25.44 -10.43
N PHE A 157 -19.51 -24.92 -9.24
CA PHE A 157 -18.44 -25.48 -8.40
C PHE A 157 -18.67 -25.27 -6.90
N THR A 158 -17.86 -25.95 -6.09
CA THR A 158 -17.81 -25.78 -4.64
C THR A 158 -16.35 -25.67 -4.23
N SER A 159 -16.04 -24.69 -3.39
CA SER A 159 -14.68 -24.45 -2.91
C SER A 159 -14.68 -23.89 -1.49
N THR A 160 -13.50 -23.86 -0.88
CA THR A 160 -13.20 -23.07 0.33
C THR A 160 -12.53 -21.77 -0.07
N GLY A 161 -12.53 -20.78 0.82
CA GLY A 161 -11.79 -19.54 0.63
C GLY A 161 -10.29 -19.74 0.35
N GLY A 162 -9.69 -18.83 -0.43
CA GLY A 162 -8.25 -18.76 -0.74
C GLY A 162 -7.49 -17.74 0.13
N THR A 163 -6.16 -17.70 -0.01
CA THR A 163 -5.19 -16.96 0.84
C THR A 163 -5.46 -15.46 1.03
N GLY A 164 -5.45 -15.00 2.30
CA GLY A 164 -5.83 -13.65 2.73
C GLY A 164 -4.80 -12.49 2.76
N PRO A 165 -3.50 -12.61 2.44
CA PRO A 165 -2.58 -11.48 2.60
C PRO A 165 -2.47 -10.53 1.40
N ASP A 166 -2.93 -10.91 0.20
CA ASP A 166 -2.72 -10.11 -1.02
C ASP A 166 -3.94 -9.19 -1.28
N PRO A 167 -3.92 -7.89 -0.92
CA PRO A 167 -5.02 -6.98 -1.22
C PRO A 167 -5.19 -6.77 -2.73
N ASN A 168 -4.09 -6.93 -3.50
CA ASN A 168 -4.07 -6.90 -4.96
C ASN A 168 -4.77 -8.12 -5.59
N PHE A 169 -5.07 -9.15 -4.80
CA PHE A 169 -5.76 -10.36 -5.21
C PHE A 169 -7.04 -10.57 -4.39
N THR A 170 -7.86 -9.53 -4.30
CA THR A 170 -9.22 -9.68 -3.76
C THR A 170 -10.15 -10.14 -4.88
N SER A 171 -10.58 -11.40 -4.84
CA SER A 171 -11.75 -11.83 -5.60
C SER A 171 -12.97 -11.16 -4.97
N GLN A 172 -13.53 -10.18 -5.67
CA GLN A 172 -14.81 -9.58 -5.28
C GLN A 172 -15.89 -10.67 -5.37
N THR A 173 -16.23 -11.27 -4.24
CA THR A 173 -17.51 -11.98 -4.13
C THR A 173 -18.60 -10.91 -4.08
N ASN A 174 -19.34 -10.76 -5.17
CA ASN A 174 -20.59 -10.00 -5.18
C ASN A 174 -21.50 -10.53 -4.08
N LYS A 175 -21.81 -9.67 -3.09
CA LYS A 175 -22.93 -9.86 -2.20
C LYS A 175 -24.18 -9.46 -2.98
N GLU A 176 -25.06 -10.42 -3.23
CA GLU A 176 -26.48 -10.17 -3.49
C GLU A 176 -27.17 -9.67 -2.21
#